data_AF-A0A7S4P2V1-F1
#
_entry.id   AF-A0A7S4P2V1-F1
#
_cell.length_a   1.000
_cell.length_b   1.000
_cell.length_c   1.000
_cell.angle_alpha   90.00
_cell.angle_beta   90.00
_cell.angle_gamma   90.00
#
_symmetry.space_group_name_H-M   'P 1'
#
loop_
_entity.id
_entity.type
_entity.pdbx_description
1 polymer ?
#
loop_
_entity_poly.entity_id
_entity_poly.type
_entity_poly.pdbx_seq_one_letter_code
_entity_poly.pdbx_strand_id
1 'polypeptide(L)'
;EEVNRGGLENGARGGGIALPYQQLINDARARKVVFDSLAAEGKKGGLGDLEKLFNVTLLDGQMGQGPDAWTPQNGGLTATNKLQRRTAIKLIGQERFEKGKVDARQDWMRNLK
;
A
#
# COMPACT_ATOMS: atom_id res chain seq x y z
N GLU A 1 16.25 -0.95 -6.22
CA GLU A 1 15.28 -0.32 -5.29
C GLU A 1 14.73 1.04 -5.76
N GLU A 2 15.34 1.75 -6.73
CA GLU A 2 14.85 3.07 -7.20
C GLU A 2 13.54 3.07 -8.00
N VAL A 3 13.16 1.95 -8.62
CA VAL A 3 12.04 1.88 -9.58
C VAL A 3 10.69 2.22 -8.93
N ASN A 4 10.47 1.80 -7.68
CA ASN A 4 9.19 2.02 -6.99
C ASN A 4 9.07 3.44 -6.42
N ARG A 5 10.19 4.03 -5.98
CA ARG A 5 10.22 5.40 -5.47
C ARG A 5 9.95 6.42 -6.58
N GLY A 6 10.68 6.32 -7.69
CA GLY A 6 10.50 7.23 -8.83
C GLY A 6 9.10 7.14 -9.43
N GLY A 7 8.52 5.94 -9.50
CA GLY A 7 7.13 5.74 -9.94
C GLY A 7 6.11 6.45 -9.05
N LEU A 8 6.23 6.33 -7.73
CA LEU A 8 5.34 7.01 -6.78
C LEU A 8 5.47 8.53 -6.86
N GLU A 9 6.70 9.07 -6.87
CA GLU A 9 6.94 10.51 -6.95
C GLU A 9 6.41 11.11 -8.27
N ASN A 10 6.60 10.42 -9.40
CA ASN A 10 6.09 10.86 -10.69
C ASN A 10 4.57 10.82 -10.76
N GLY A 11 3.95 9.75 -10.28
CA GLY A 11 2.48 9.64 -10.19
C GLY A 11 1.89 10.73 -9.30
N ALA A 12 2.48 10.96 -8.12
CA ALA A 12 2.06 12.00 -7.20
C ALA A 12 2.15 13.40 -7.83
N ARG A 13 3.26 13.72 -8.52
CA ARG A 13 3.43 15.00 -9.24
C ARG A 13 2.41 15.18 -10.36
N GLY A 14 2.11 14.14 -11.13
CA GLY A 14 1.06 14.16 -12.14
C GLY A 14 -0.33 14.45 -11.57
N GLY A 15 -0.57 14.08 -10.31
CA GLY A 15 -1.75 14.43 -9.53
C GLY A 15 -1.66 15.75 -8.74
N GLY A 16 -0.62 16.56 -8.94
CA GLY A 16 -0.42 17.84 -8.25
C GLY A 16 0.10 17.73 -6.81
N ILE A 17 0.66 16.60 -6.41
CA ILE A 17 1.18 16.35 -5.06
C ILE A 17 2.70 16.43 -5.09
N ALA A 18 3.25 17.52 -4.54
CA ALA A 18 4.68 17.76 -4.44
C ALA A 18 5.17 17.62 -3.00
N LEU A 19 5.26 16.38 -2.52
CA LEU A 19 5.77 16.05 -1.18
C LEU A 19 7.03 15.17 -1.26
N PRO A 20 7.90 15.19 -0.24
CA PRO A 20 8.99 14.23 -0.12
C PRO A 20 8.48 12.79 0.01
N TYR A 21 9.25 11.82 -0.50
CA TYR A 21 8.90 10.38 -0.49
C TYR A 21 8.35 9.87 0.85
N GLN A 22 9.03 10.19 1.95
CA GLN A 22 8.63 9.76 3.30
C GLN A 22 7.25 10.28 3.71
N GLN A 23 6.84 11.43 3.20
CA GLN A 23 5.50 11.97 3.42
C GLN A 23 4.48 11.38 2.44
N LEU A 24 4.90 11.08 1.20
CA LEU A 24 4.04 10.46 0.19
C LEU A 24 3.51 9.08 0.61
N ILE A 25 4.31 8.27 1.28
CA ILE A 25 3.91 6.92 1.75
C ILE A 25 2.71 6.98 2.72
N ASN A 26 2.55 8.10 3.42
CA ASN A 26 1.49 8.33 4.40
C ASN A 26 0.34 9.20 3.87
N ASP A 27 0.52 9.87 2.72
CA ASP A 27 -0.48 10.78 2.15
C ASP A 27 -1.65 10.00 1.50
N ALA A 28 -2.88 10.36 1.87
CA ALA A 28 -4.09 9.71 1.36
C ALA A 28 -4.32 9.96 -0.15
N ARG A 29 -3.91 11.12 -0.67
CA ARG A 29 -4.05 11.47 -2.08
C ARG A 29 -3.05 10.69 -2.93
N ALA A 30 -1.81 10.55 -2.45
CA ALA A 30 -0.79 9.73 -3.12
C ALA A 30 -1.23 8.25 -3.20
N ARG A 31 -1.81 7.72 -2.11
CA ARG A 31 -2.41 6.38 -2.08
C ARG A 31 -3.55 6.22 -3.09
N LYS A 32 -4.41 7.24 -3.22
CA LYS A 32 -5.50 7.24 -4.21
C LYS A 32 -4.97 7.21 -5.65
N VAL A 33 -3.93 7.97 -5.96
CA VAL A 33 -3.29 7.96 -7.30
C VAL A 33 -2.82 6.55 -7.65
N VAL A 34 -2.15 5.86 -6.72
CA VAL A 34 -1.69 4.47 -6.92
C VAL A 34 -2.88 3.52 -7.06
N PHE A 35 -3.89 3.66 -6.21
CA PHE A 35 -5.11 2.85 -6.28
C PHE A 35 -5.80 2.96 -7.65
N ASP A 36 -6.04 4.18 -8.11
CA ASP A 36 -6.72 4.45 -9.38
C ASP A 36 -5.91 3.88 -10.56
N SER A 37 -4.58 4.00 -10.52
CA SER A 37 -3.69 3.43 -11.54
C SER A 37 -3.78 1.90 -11.59
N LEU A 38 -3.74 1.23 -10.43
CA LEU A 38 -3.84 -0.23 -10.37
C LEU A 38 -5.25 -0.73 -10.73
N ALA A 39 -6.30 -0.02 -10.34
CA ALA A 39 -7.67 -0.33 -10.72
C ALA A 39 -7.88 -0.19 -12.23
N ALA A 40 -7.31 0.85 -12.85
CA ALA A 40 -7.34 1.02 -14.30
C ALA A 40 -6.61 -0.11 -15.03
N GLU A 41 -5.45 -0.54 -14.53
CA GLU A 41 -4.70 -1.65 -15.11
C GLU A 41 -5.44 -2.99 -14.95
N GLY A 42 -6.04 -3.24 -13.78
CA GLY A 42 -6.90 -4.41 -13.56
C GLY A 42 -8.09 -4.46 -14.51
N LYS A 43 -8.71 -3.31 -14.82
CA LYS A 43 -9.78 -3.22 -15.83
C LYS A 43 -9.29 -3.57 -17.23
N LYS A 44 -8.10 -3.09 -17.64
CA LYS A 44 -7.50 -3.45 -18.94
C LYS A 44 -7.17 -4.94 -19.04
N GLY A 45 -6.69 -5.52 -17.94
CA GLY A 45 -6.39 -6.94 -17.82
C GLY A 45 -7.62 -7.85 -17.77
N GLY A 46 -8.84 -7.30 -17.78
CA GLY A 46 -10.08 -8.06 -17.77
C GLY A 46 -10.42 -8.71 -16.43
N LEU A 47 -9.88 -8.19 -15.32
CA LEU A 47 -10.18 -8.72 -13.98
C LEU A 47 -11.68 -8.58 -13.66
N GLY A 48 -12.27 -9.65 -13.15
CA GLY A 48 -13.67 -9.69 -12.71
C GLY A 48 -13.89 -8.82 -11.47
N ASP A 49 -15.16 -8.52 -11.16
CA ASP A 49 -15.50 -7.60 -10.06
C ASP A 49 -14.98 -8.06 -8.69
N LEU A 50 -14.90 -9.37 -8.44
CA LEU A 50 -14.36 -9.94 -7.19
C LEU A 50 -12.83 -9.97 -7.12
N GLU A 51 -12.15 -9.67 -8.23
CA GLU A 51 -10.68 -9.64 -8.34
C GLU A 51 -10.14 -8.21 -8.30
N LYS A 52 -11.03 -7.21 -8.28
CA LYS A 52 -10.66 -5.81 -8.19
C LYS A 52 -10.15 -5.48 -6.79
N LEU A 53 -9.11 -4.65 -6.76
CA LEU A 53 -8.57 -4.12 -5.52
C LEU A 53 -9.62 -3.26 -4.83
N PHE A 54 -9.77 -3.44 -3.52
CA PHE A 54 -10.62 -2.60 -2.68
C PHE A 54 -9.85 -1.46 -2.01
N ASN A 55 -8.55 -1.65 -1.76
CA ASN A 55 -7.68 -0.65 -1.16
C ASN A 55 -6.21 -1.01 -1.42
N VAL A 56 -5.32 -0.04 -1.22
CA VAL A 56 -3.87 -0.23 -1.29
C VAL A 56 -3.21 0.44 -0.09
N THR A 57 -2.16 -0.19 0.41
CA THR A 57 -1.29 0.38 1.43
C THR A 57 0.08 0.59 0.80
N LEU A 58 0.59 1.81 0.86
CA LEU A 58 1.97 2.11 0.44
C LEU A 58 2.88 1.80 1.61
N LEU A 59 3.90 0.96 1.41
CA LEU A 59 4.90 0.61 2.41
C LEU A 59 6.23 1.23 1.96
N ASP A 60 7.08 1.64 2.89
CA ASP A 60 8.34 2.30 2.53
C ASP A 60 9.34 1.38 1.81
N GLY A 61 9.10 0.07 1.90
CA GLY A 61 9.79 -1.00 1.19
C GLY A 61 11.20 -1.26 1.70
N GLN A 62 11.62 -0.66 2.82
CA GLN A 62 12.96 -0.89 3.34
C GLN A 62 13.06 -2.32 3.87
N MET A 63 13.98 -3.12 3.32
CA MET A 63 14.29 -4.49 3.78
C MET A 63 15.07 -4.51 5.11
N GLY A 64 14.81 -3.56 6.00
CA GLY A 64 15.47 -3.37 7.29
C GLY A 64 14.73 -4.01 8.47
N GLN A 65 15.02 -3.57 9.68
CA GLN A 65 14.21 -3.88 10.86
C GLN A 65 13.12 -2.83 11.02
N GLY A 66 12.06 -2.99 10.25
CA GLY A 66 10.88 -2.13 10.31
C GLY A 66 9.61 -2.94 10.03
N PRO A 67 8.45 -2.44 10.46
CA PRO A 67 7.14 -3.05 10.15
C PRO A 67 6.86 -3.15 8.63
N ASP A 68 7.49 -2.30 7.81
CA ASP A 68 7.41 -2.28 6.35
C ASP A 68 8.36 -3.28 5.63
N ALA A 69 9.25 -3.95 6.37
CA ALA A 69 10.22 -4.87 5.79
C ALA A 69 9.59 -6.24 5.49
N TRP A 70 9.87 -6.81 4.32
CA TRP A 70 9.42 -8.15 3.94
C TRP A 70 10.60 -9.11 3.99
N THR A 71 10.86 -9.71 5.14
CA THR A 71 12.02 -10.59 5.30
C THR A 71 11.63 -11.94 5.90
N PRO A 72 12.40 -13.01 5.64
CA PRO A 72 12.25 -14.25 6.41
C PRO A 72 12.50 -14.02 7.92
N GLN A 73 13.39 -13.09 8.28
CA GLN A 73 13.81 -12.82 9.66
C GLN A 73 12.70 -12.21 10.52
N ASN A 74 11.88 -11.33 9.95
CA ASN A 74 10.69 -10.81 10.65
C ASN A 74 9.43 -11.67 10.41
N GLY A 75 9.58 -12.81 9.71
CA GLY A 75 8.49 -13.73 9.41
C GLY A 75 7.51 -13.23 8.36
N GLY A 76 7.76 -12.11 7.69
CA GLY A 76 6.94 -11.59 6.59
C GLY A 76 7.05 -12.44 5.32
N LEU A 77 8.16 -13.16 5.15
CA LEU A 77 8.39 -14.10 4.05
C LEU A 77 8.75 -15.52 4.54
N THR A 78 8.53 -16.53 3.69
CA THR A 78 9.08 -17.88 3.84
C THR A 78 10.57 -17.86 3.50
N ALA A 79 11.29 -18.94 3.86
CA ALA A 79 12.67 -19.15 3.39
C ALA A 79 12.81 -19.18 1.86
N THR A 80 11.71 -19.37 1.12
CA THR A 80 11.64 -19.35 -0.35
C THR A 80 11.09 -18.03 -0.90
N ASN A 81 11.11 -16.96 -0.12
CA ASN A 81 10.63 -15.61 -0.49
C ASN A 81 9.14 -15.54 -0.89
N LYS A 82 8.33 -16.49 -0.42
CA LYS A 82 6.87 -16.39 -0.54
C LYS A 82 6.28 -15.61 0.63
N LEU A 83 5.19 -14.91 0.40
CA LEU A 83 4.51 -14.12 1.43
C LEU A 83 3.94 -15.00 2.54
N GLN A 84 4.30 -14.73 3.79
CA GLN A 84 3.69 -15.37 4.96
C GLN A 84 2.45 -14.58 5.39
N ARG A 85 1.31 -14.88 4.74
CA ARG A 85 0.08 -14.06 4.82
C ARG A 85 -0.36 -13.67 6.23
N ARG A 86 -0.34 -14.60 7.20
CA ARG A 86 -0.79 -14.31 8.58
C ARG A 86 0.11 -13.29 9.26
N THR A 87 1.42 -13.46 9.15
CA THR A 87 2.41 -12.53 9.71
C THR A 87 2.36 -11.19 9.00
N ALA A 88 2.27 -11.19 7.66
CA ALA A 88 2.12 -10.00 6.85
C ALA A 88 0.90 -9.13 7.26
N ILE A 89 -0.26 -9.77 7.44
CA ILE A 89 -1.47 -9.09 7.92
C ILE A 89 -1.24 -8.50 9.32
N LYS A 90 -0.54 -9.23 10.20
CA LYS A 90 -0.22 -8.75 11.54
C LYS A 90 0.72 -7.54 11.49
N LEU A 91 1.77 -7.57 10.68
CA LEU A 91 2.72 -6.46 10.54
C LEU A 91 2.05 -5.20 10.01
N ILE A 92 1.31 -5.31 8.90
CA ILE A 92 0.53 -4.20 8.32
C ILE A 92 -0.56 -3.72 9.30
N GLY A 93 -1.21 -4.67 9.97
CA GLY A 93 -2.27 -4.46 10.96
C GLY A 93 -1.78 -3.67 12.18
N GLN A 94 -0.65 -4.07 12.76
CA GLN A 94 -0.06 -3.44 13.93
C GLN A 94 0.42 -2.02 13.64
N GLU A 95 0.99 -1.79 12.46
CA GLU A 95 1.54 -0.48 12.11
C GLU A 95 0.47 0.56 11.75
N ARG A 96 -0.63 0.14 11.12
CA ARG A 96 -1.64 1.07 10.61
C ARG A 96 -2.98 1.06 11.36
N PHE A 97 -3.23 0.06 12.20
CA PHE A 97 -4.51 -0.11 12.89
C PHE A 97 -4.40 -0.16 14.42
N GLU A 98 -3.30 0.31 15.01
CA GLU A 98 -3.21 0.42 16.47
C GLU A 98 -4.10 1.55 17.03
N LYS A 99 -5.15 1.08 17.71
CA LYS A 99 -6.04 1.70 18.71
C LYS A 99 -6.60 3.10 18.40
N GLY A 100 -7.77 3.09 17.74
CA GLY A 100 -8.75 4.17 17.84
C GLY A 100 -8.96 5.03 16.59
N LYS A 101 -8.27 4.73 15.48
CA LYS A 101 -8.50 5.38 14.18
C LYS A 101 -9.06 4.36 13.19
N VAL A 102 -10.06 4.82 12.46
CA VAL A 102 -11.07 4.08 11.69
C VAL A 102 -10.44 3.00 10.81
N ASP A 103 -11.07 1.82 10.78
CA ASP A 103 -10.73 0.73 9.85
C ASP A 103 -10.70 1.29 8.42
N ALA A 104 -9.59 1.10 7.70
CA ALA A 104 -9.46 1.48 6.30
C ALA A 104 -10.58 0.89 5.39
N ARG A 105 -11.27 -0.18 5.83
CA ARG A 105 -12.50 -0.71 5.21
C ARG A 105 -13.74 0.18 5.40
N GLN A 106 -13.80 0.94 6.49
CA GLN A 106 -14.92 1.82 6.83
C GLN A 106 -14.71 3.27 6.36
N ASP A 107 -13.45 3.71 6.24
CA ASP A 107 -13.13 5.12 5.96
C ASP A 107 -13.58 5.56 4.55
N TRP A 108 -13.56 4.64 3.57
CA TRP A 108 -14.03 4.93 2.20
C TRP A 108 -15.56 5.00 2.10
N MET A 109 -16.31 4.24 2.91
CA MET A 109 -17.78 4.28 2.93
C MET A 109 -18.32 5.59 3.50
N ARG A 110 -17.54 6.26 4.36
CA ARG A 110 -17.91 7.56 4.93
C ARG A 110 -17.79 8.73 3.96
N ASN A 111 -16.92 8.61 2.95
CA ASN A 111 -16.62 9.68 1.99
C ASN A 111 -17.37 9.53 0.65
N LEU A 112 -18.35 8.62 0.57
CA LEU A 112 -19.22 8.42 -0.60
C LEU A 112 -20.53 9.23 -0.54
N LYS A 113 -20.53 10.41 0.11
CA LYS A 113 -21.68 11.34 0.05
C LYS A 113 -21.56 12.29 -1.13
#